data_AF-M5RV90-F1
#
_entry.id   AF-M5RV90-F1
#
_cell.length_a   1.000
_cell.length_b   1.000
_cell.length_c   1.000
_cell.angle_alpha   90.00
_cell.angle_beta   90.00
_cell.angle_gamma   90.00
#
_symmetry.space_group_name_H-M   'P 1'
#
loop_
_entity.id
_entity.type
_entity.pdbx_description
1 polymer ?
#
loop_
_entity_poly.entity_id
_entity_poly.type
_entity_poly.pdbx_seq_one_letter_code
_entity_poly.pdbx_strand_id
1 'polypeptide(L)'
;MASSPTRVLTFALLSLLSAFGCGAATGQVSGLIEFSEAGRLQRGIPLVSLAREIVVMGRDGWLHSIDPLQPETKFKSLEGQYEPLSAPELRNQLRAEFGKDFEVVATQNFLVVQPLGRGDRWAKLFEQSHRGFVSYMSKRGVHVRQGRFPMVAIVFPDRGAMYDEFKKQKIDVSRVAGIYSNNSNRVMTHDGGHLASIIATVRHEAAHQSAFNTGVHSRLNDTPKWITEGIGQLFEPAAVTTSTTASLRRQRANEDSLRVLKKSYPGKTIPSLSKPS
;
A
#
# COMPACT_ATOMS: atom_id res chain seq x y z
N MET A 1 3.15 85.75 41.82
CA MET A 1 4.17 84.77 42.28
C MET A 1 3.44 83.77 43.17
N ALA A 2 3.17 82.56 42.65
CA ALA A 2 3.77 81.29 43.10
C ALA A 2 3.17 80.81 44.45
N SER A 3 2.70 79.58 44.65
CA SER A 3 2.99 78.30 44.02
C SER A 3 1.86 77.28 44.29
N SER A 4 1.66 76.36 43.33
CA SER A 4 0.65 75.28 43.33
C SER A 4 0.99 74.12 44.28
N PRO A 5 -0.03 73.36 44.75
CA PRO A 5 0.17 72.13 45.51
C PRO A 5 0.35 70.90 44.62
N THR A 6 1.06 69.95 45.21
CA THR A 6 1.54 68.64 44.77
C THR A 6 0.44 67.76 44.14
N ARG A 7 0.65 67.27 42.91
CA ARG A 7 -0.21 66.27 42.26
C ARG A 7 0.34 64.85 42.49
N VAL A 8 -0.52 64.00 43.04
CA VAL A 8 -0.37 62.55 43.19
C VAL A 8 -0.31 61.91 41.79
N LEU A 9 0.76 61.16 41.50
CA LEU A 9 0.87 60.35 40.28
C LEU A 9 0.38 58.93 40.57
N THR A 10 -0.81 58.60 40.07
CA THR A 10 -1.35 57.25 40.06
C THR A 10 -0.80 56.52 38.82
N PHE A 11 0.00 55.47 39.02
CA PHE A 11 0.44 54.60 37.93
C PHE A 11 -0.72 53.70 37.50
N ALA A 12 -1.27 53.92 36.30
CA ALA A 12 -2.20 53.00 35.65
C ALA A 12 -1.40 52.00 34.80
N LEU A 13 -1.43 50.73 35.20
CA LEU A 13 -0.82 49.62 34.48
C LEU A 13 -1.74 49.23 33.30
N LEU A 14 -1.37 49.58 32.06
CA LEU A 14 -2.06 49.10 30.86
C LEU A 14 -1.57 47.68 30.54
N SER A 15 -2.37 46.68 30.89
CA SER A 15 -2.19 45.30 30.42
C SER A 15 -2.73 45.17 28.99
N LEU A 16 -1.84 45.14 27.99
CA LEU A 16 -2.16 44.70 26.63
C LEU A 16 -2.47 43.19 26.66
N LEU A 17 -3.74 42.82 26.55
CA LEU A 17 -4.11 41.46 26.15
C LEU A 17 -3.89 41.34 24.63
N SER A 18 -2.77 40.75 24.24
CA SER A 18 -2.59 40.20 22.90
C SER A 18 -3.51 38.98 22.77
N ALA A 19 -4.67 39.16 22.14
CA ALA A 19 -5.50 38.05 21.71
C ALA A 19 -4.75 37.28 20.60
N PHE A 20 -3.99 36.27 20.99
CA PHE A 20 -3.60 35.22 20.06
C PHE A 20 -4.86 34.47 19.67
N GLY A 21 -5.46 34.89 18.56
CA GLY A 21 -6.48 34.12 17.87
C GLY A 21 -5.87 32.78 17.52
N CYS A 22 -6.17 31.77 18.34
CA CYS A 22 -5.94 30.38 17.99
C CYS A 22 -6.94 30.08 16.87
N GLY A 23 -6.57 30.40 15.63
CA GLY A 23 -7.26 29.89 14.47
C GLY A 23 -7.19 28.37 14.59
N ALA A 24 -8.28 27.75 15.01
CA ALA A 24 -8.46 26.33 14.85
C ALA A 24 -8.22 26.06 13.37
N ALA A 25 -7.14 25.36 13.05
CA ALA A 25 -6.97 24.78 11.74
C ALA A 25 -8.18 23.89 11.53
N THR A 26 -9.19 24.40 10.83
CA THR A 26 -10.30 23.60 10.35
C THR A 26 -9.66 22.59 9.43
N GLY A 27 -9.47 21.36 9.92
CA GLY A 27 -9.17 20.21 9.09
C GLY A 27 -10.31 20.10 8.10
N GLN A 28 -10.15 20.72 6.94
CA GLN A 28 -11.09 20.60 5.84
C GLN A 28 -11.02 19.13 5.47
N VAL A 29 -12.02 18.36 5.90
CA VAL A 29 -12.21 16.99 5.45
C VAL A 29 -12.22 17.10 3.94
N SER A 30 -11.14 16.62 3.33
CA SER A 30 -10.91 16.85 1.92
C SER A 30 -12.04 16.19 1.16
N GLY A 31 -12.91 17.02 0.59
CA GLY A 31 -14.11 16.57 -0.10
C GLY A 31 -13.75 15.69 -1.29
N LEU A 32 -14.74 14.97 -1.81
CA LEU A 32 -14.60 14.31 -3.10
C LEU A 32 -14.13 15.35 -4.14
N ILE A 33 -13.10 15.02 -4.91
CA ILE A 33 -12.68 15.83 -6.05
C ILE A 33 -12.88 15.06 -7.34
N GLU A 34 -13.09 15.80 -8.41
CA GLU A 34 -12.97 15.29 -9.77
C GLU A 34 -11.67 15.85 -10.36
N PHE A 35 -10.86 15.00 -10.97
CA PHE A 35 -9.57 15.36 -11.56
C PHE A 35 -9.39 14.68 -12.91
N SER A 36 -8.59 15.27 -13.79
CA SER A 36 -8.24 14.68 -15.09
C SER A 36 -6.82 14.14 -15.06
N GLU A 37 -6.65 12.87 -15.41
CA GLU A 37 -5.33 12.27 -15.61
C GLU A 37 -5.30 11.49 -16.93
N ALA A 38 -4.24 11.71 -17.71
CA ALA A 38 -4.08 11.14 -19.06
C ALA A 38 -5.33 11.32 -19.95
N GLY A 39 -6.00 12.49 -19.83
CA GLY A 39 -7.19 12.83 -20.59
C GLY A 39 -8.49 12.15 -20.12
N ARG A 40 -8.46 11.40 -19.01
CA ARG A 40 -9.65 10.77 -18.43
C ARG A 40 -10.07 11.48 -17.15
N LEU A 41 -11.35 11.80 -17.07
CA LEU A 41 -11.96 12.36 -15.88
C LEU A 41 -12.19 11.25 -14.84
N GLN A 42 -11.69 11.46 -13.64
CA GLN A 42 -11.73 10.53 -12.52
C GLN A 42 -12.18 11.24 -11.25
N ARG A 43 -12.57 10.47 -10.24
CA ARG A 43 -12.98 10.98 -8.93
C ARG A 43 -12.14 10.36 -7.83
N GLY A 44 -11.83 11.15 -6.82
CA GLY A 44 -10.94 10.72 -5.75
C GLY A 44 -11.04 11.58 -4.50
N ILE A 45 -10.28 11.19 -3.48
CA ILE A 45 -10.11 11.97 -2.26
C ILE A 45 -8.67 12.50 -2.19
N PRO A 46 -8.44 13.80 -1.97
CA PRO A 46 -7.10 14.32 -1.75
C PRO A 46 -6.58 13.81 -0.40
N LEU A 47 -5.41 13.20 -0.42
CA LEU A 47 -4.75 12.67 0.78
C LEU A 47 -3.71 13.64 1.34
N VAL A 48 -2.96 14.29 0.43
CA VAL A 48 -1.92 15.25 0.77
C VAL A 48 -2.00 16.39 -0.25
N SER A 49 -1.96 17.63 0.21
CA SER A 49 -1.86 18.82 -0.64
C SER A 49 -0.59 19.60 -0.29
N LEU A 50 0.34 19.65 -1.22
CA LEU A 50 1.58 20.43 -1.19
C LEU A 50 1.51 21.55 -2.24
N ALA A 51 2.48 22.47 -2.21
CA ALA A 51 2.49 23.64 -3.10
C ALA A 51 2.50 23.30 -4.60
N ARG A 52 3.08 22.15 -4.98
CA ARG A 52 3.25 21.70 -6.37
C ARG A 52 2.80 20.27 -6.61
N GLU A 53 2.13 19.68 -5.64
CA GLU A 53 1.70 18.30 -5.73
C GLU A 53 0.47 18.09 -4.86
N ILE A 54 -0.58 17.52 -5.43
CA ILE A 54 -1.70 16.97 -4.68
C ILE A 54 -1.70 15.47 -4.93
N VAL A 55 -1.59 14.70 -3.86
CA VAL A 55 -1.73 13.23 -3.91
C VAL A 55 -3.21 12.90 -3.73
N VAL A 56 -3.80 12.27 -4.73
CA VAL A 56 -5.22 11.92 -4.79
C VAL A 56 -5.36 10.41 -4.82
N MET A 57 -6.25 9.86 -3.99
CA MET A 57 -6.67 8.46 -4.10
C MET A 57 -7.93 8.36 -4.95
N GLY A 58 -7.83 7.71 -6.11
CA GLY A 58 -8.97 7.38 -6.96
C GLY A 58 -9.95 6.45 -6.25
N ARG A 59 -11.19 6.36 -6.74
CA ARG A 59 -12.19 5.42 -6.19
C ARG A 59 -11.78 3.95 -6.35
N ASP A 60 -10.89 3.65 -7.29
CA ASP A 60 -10.30 2.32 -7.52
C ASP A 60 -9.09 2.02 -6.61
N GLY A 61 -8.69 2.96 -5.76
CA GLY A 61 -7.55 2.84 -4.85
C GLY A 61 -6.20 3.19 -5.48
N TRP A 62 -6.17 3.70 -6.72
CA TRP A 62 -4.95 4.23 -7.32
C TRP A 62 -4.52 5.53 -6.64
N LEU A 63 -3.21 5.74 -6.52
CA LEU A 63 -2.62 7.00 -6.10
C LEU A 63 -2.15 7.77 -7.32
N HIS A 64 -2.59 9.01 -7.39
CA HIS A 64 -2.34 9.95 -8.46
C HIS A 64 -1.60 11.16 -7.87
N SER A 65 -0.57 11.62 -8.56
CA SER A 65 0.12 12.88 -8.22
C SER A 65 -0.20 13.90 -9.30
N ILE A 66 -0.90 14.97 -8.94
CA ILE A 66 -1.23 16.08 -9.84
C ILE A 66 -0.48 17.34 -9.42
N ASP A 67 0.12 18.07 -10.37
CA ASP A 67 0.68 19.41 -10.10
C ASP A 67 -0.45 20.44 -10.32
N PRO A 68 -0.96 21.10 -9.26
CA PRO A 68 -2.06 22.06 -9.39
C PRO A 68 -1.65 23.34 -10.13
N LEU A 69 -0.36 23.59 -10.37
CA LEU A 69 0.14 24.77 -11.09
C LEU A 69 0.28 24.53 -12.59
N GLN A 70 0.18 23.28 -13.05
CA GLN A 70 0.20 22.96 -14.48
C GLN A 70 -1.12 23.42 -15.14
N PRO A 71 -1.08 24.22 -16.22
CA PRO A 71 -2.28 24.77 -16.86
C PRO A 71 -3.29 23.72 -17.34
N GLU A 72 -2.81 22.52 -17.69
CA GLU A 72 -3.60 21.38 -18.15
C GLU A 72 -4.28 20.60 -17.01
N THR A 73 -3.83 20.79 -15.75
CA THR A 73 -4.38 20.10 -14.59
C THR A 73 -5.78 20.62 -14.30
N LYS A 74 -6.77 19.79 -14.61
CA LYS A 74 -8.17 20.07 -14.25
C LYS A 74 -8.51 19.30 -12.98
N PHE A 75 -8.81 20.01 -11.91
CA PHE A 75 -9.48 19.42 -10.76
C PHE A 75 -10.54 20.37 -10.19
N LYS A 76 -11.61 19.80 -9.63
CA LYS A 76 -12.68 20.56 -8.98
C LYS A 76 -13.17 19.83 -7.74
N SER A 77 -13.51 20.58 -6.70
CA SER A 77 -14.20 20.02 -5.54
C SER A 77 -15.63 19.66 -5.92
N LEU A 78 -16.10 18.51 -5.46
CA LEU A 78 -17.47 18.05 -5.60
C LEU A 78 -18.16 18.03 -4.24
N GLU A 79 -19.47 18.27 -4.24
CA GLU A 79 -20.31 17.94 -3.10
C GLU A 79 -20.52 16.43 -3.02
N GLY A 80 -20.42 15.87 -1.81
CA GLY A 80 -20.63 14.45 -1.55
C GLY A 80 -19.49 13.78 -0.78
N GLN A 81 -19.75 12.55 -0.35
CA GLN A 81 -18.77 11.73 0.36
C GLN A 81 -17.97 10.89 -0.62
N TYR A 82 -16.70 10.68 -0.31
CA TYR A 82 -15.86 9.75 -1.06
C TYR A 82 -16.26 8.31 -0.74
N GLU A 83 -16.63 7.57 -1.79
CA GLU A 83 -16.89 6.14 -1.70
C GLU A 83 -15.96 5.37 -2.64
N PRO A 84 -15.23 4.36 -2.13
CA PRO A 84 -14.56 3.36 -2.96
C PRO A 84 -15.47 2.78 -4.05
N LEU A 85 -14.88 2.26 -5.13
CA LEU A 85 -15.60 1.36 -6.03
C LEU A 85 -15.98 0.10 -5.27
N SER A 86 -17.23 -0.33 -5.46
CA SER A 86 -17.66 -1.64 -5.00
C SER A 86 -16.92 -2.75 -5.75
N ALA A 87 -16.83 -3.94 -5.16
CA ALA A 87 -16.19 -5.09 -5.80
C ALA A 87 -16.79 -5.42 -7.19
N PRO A 88 -18.13 -5.36 -7.40
CA PRO A 88 -18.71 -5.54 -8.74
C PRO A 88 -18.28 -4.47 -9.75
N GLU A 89 -18.25 -3.19 -9.36
CA GLU A 89 -17.81 -2.10 -10.23
C GLU A 89 -16.35 -2.26 -10.64
N LEU A 90 -15.45 -2.50 -9.68
CA LEU A 90 -14.03 -2.70 -9.97
C LEU A 90 -13.80 -3.97 -10.80
N ARG A 91 -14.55 -5.04 -10.54
CA ARG A 91 -14.50 -6.26 -11.36
C ARG A 91 -14.89 -6.00 -12.83
N ASN A 92 -15.91 -5.17 -13.07
CA ASN A 92 -16.31 -4.81 -14.42
C ASN A 92 -15.25 -3.95 -15.11
N GLN A 93 -14.60 -3.03 -14.39
CA GLN A 93 -13.46 -2.28 -14.93
C GLN A 93 -12.31 -3.21 -15.31
N LEU A 94 -11.93 -4.15 -14.45
CA LEU A 94 -10.86 -5.11 -14.74
C LEU A 94 -11.20 -6.01 -15.95
N ARG A 95 -12.45 -6.42 -16.11
CA ARG A 95 -12.89 -7.18 -17.31
C ARG A 95 -12.78 -6.36 -18.58
N ALA A 96 -13.12 -5.07 -18.53
CA ALA A 96 -12.94 -4.17 -19.65
C ALA A 96 -11.46 -3.91 -19.96
N GLU A 97 -10.61 -3.84 -18.91
CA GLU A 97 -9.17 -3.60 -19.02
C GLU A 97 -8.43 -4.79 -19.65
N PHE A 98 -8.68 -6.01 -19.21
CA PHE A 98 -7.95 -7.20 -19.66
C PHE A 98 -8.62 -7.97 -20.81
N GLY A 99 -9.89 -7.67 -21.08
CA GLY A 99 -10.62 -8.27 -22.18
C GLY A 99 -10.97 -9.75 -21.95
N LYS A 100 -11.38 -10.41 -23.05
CA LYS A 100 -11.98 -11.75 -23.03
C LYS A 100 -11.01 -12.90 -22.73
N ASP A 101 -9.69 -12.68 -22.86
CA ASP A 101 -8.69 -13.73 -22.66
C ASP A 101 -8.40 -13.97 -21.16
N PHE A 102 -8.94 -13.09 -20.31
CA PHE A 102 -8.81 -13.15 -18.86
C PHE A 102 -10.17 -13.32 -18.19
N GLU A 103 -10.16 -13.97 -17.04
CA GLU A 103 -11.25 -13.97 -16.06
C GLU A 103 -10.86 -13.17 -14.82
N VAL A 104 -11.89 -12.69 -14.12
CA VAL A 104 -11.74 -12.01 -12.82
C VAL A 104 -12.46 -12.82 -11.75
N VAL A 105 -11.67 -13.53 -10.96
CA VAL A 105 -12.10 -14.36 -9.83
C VAL A 105 -12.19 -13.48 -8.59
N ALA A 106 -13.41 -13.31 -8.08
CA ALA A 106 -13.66 -12.55 -6.86
C ALA A 106 -13.60 -13.45 -5.63
N THR A 107 -12.96 -12.96 -4.57
CA THR A 107 -12.89 -13.60 -3.26
C THR A 107 -13.37 -12.64 -2.18
N GLN A 108 -13.18 -12.98 -0.90
CA GLN A 108 -13.54 -12.11 0.21
C GLN A 108 -12.75 -10.80 0.18
N ASN A 109 -11.44 -10.85 -0.08
CA ASN A 109 -10.53 -9.72 0.02
C ASN A 109 -9.90 -9.32 -1.33
N PHE A 110 -10.02 -10.16 -2.38
CA PHE A 110 -9.32 -9.98 -3.64
C PHE A 110 -10.22 -10.00 -4.87
N LEU A 111 -9.76 -9.31 -5.91
CA LEU A 111 -10.11 -9.55 -7.31
C LEU A 111 -8.85 -10.06 -8.02
N VAL A 112 -8.86 -11.33 -8.41
CA VAL A 112 -7.73 -11.97 -9.11
C VAL A 112 -8.02 -12.04 -10.60
N VAL A 113 -7.23 -11.31 -11.37
CA VAL A 113 -7.22 -11.35 -12.83
C VAL A 113 -6.25 -12.43 -13.29
N GLN A 114 -6.70 -13.36 -14.12
CA GLN A 114 -5.90 -14.47 -14.62
C GLN A 114 -6.39 -14.95 -15.99
N PRO A 115 -5.58 -15.67 -16.79
CA PRO A 115 -6.05 -16.29 -18.03
C PRO A 115 -7.26 -17.19 -17.76
N LEU A 116 -8.12 -17.32 -18.76
CA LEU A 116 -9.28 -18.23 -18.69
C LEU A 116 -8.88 -19.66 -18.32
N GLY A 117 -9.72 -20.31 -17.51
CA GLY A 117 -9.60 -21.75 -17.21
C GLY A 117 -8.49 -22.10 -16.22
N ARG A 118 -8.00 -21.14 -15.44
CA ARG A 118 -6.92 -21.37 -14.47
C ARG A 118 -7.41 -21.82 -13.09
N GLY A 119 -8.73 -21.91 -12.91
CA GLY A 119 -9.36 -22.37 -11.67
C GLY A 119 -9.14 -21.38 -10.52
N ASP A 120 -9.06 -21.86 -9.28
CA ASP A 120 -9.04 -20.99 -8.09
C ASP A 120 -7.70 -21.00 -7.32
N ARG A 121 -6.65 -21.61 -7.88
CA ARG A 121 -5.35 -21.76 -7.20
C ARG A 121 -4.76 -20.43 -6.75
N TRP A 122 -4.81 -19.41 -7.59
CA TRP A 122 -4.23 -18.10 -7.31
C TRP A 122 -5.08 -17.34 -6.30
N ALA A 123 -6.39 -17.33 -6.50
CA ALA A 123 -7.36 -16.80 -5.56
C ALA A 123 -7.16 -17.38 -4.14
N LYS A 124 -7.04 -18.71 -4.02
CA LYS A 124 -6.76 -19.39 -2.74
C LYS A 124 -5.40 -18.98 -2.15
N LEU A 125 -4.35 -18.89 -2.97
CA LEU A 125 -3.02 -18.53 -2.50
C LEU A 125 -2.95 -17.10 -1.97
N PHE A 126 -3.54 -16.12 -2.66
CA PHE A 126 -3.61 -14.73 -2.21
C PHE A 126 -4.38 -14.61 -0.89
N GLU A 127 -5.55 -15.25 -0.82
CA GLU A 127 -6.38 -15.29 0.39
C GLU A 127 -5.66 -15.96 1.57
N GLN A 128 -4.98 -17.09 1.33
CA GLN A 128 -4.18 -17.75 2.36
C GLN A 128 -3.02 -16.86 2.82
N SER A 129 -2.33 -16.21 1.89
CA SER A 129 -1.20 -15.33 2.20
C SER A 129 -1.65 -14.13 3.04
N HIS A 130 -2.77 -13.50 2.67
CA HIS A 130 -3.35 -12.39 3.42
C HIS A 130 -3.78 -12.80 4.83
N ARG A 131 -4.54 -13.90 4.97
CA ARG A 131 -4.93 -14.41 6.30
C ARG A 131 -3.72 -14.75 7.16
N GLY A 132 -2.70 -15.37 6.57
CA GLY A 132 -1.44 -15.68 7.23
C GLY A 132 -0.73 -14.41 7.72
N PHE A 133 -0.66 -13.39 6.87
CA PHE A 133 -0.11 -12.08 7.21
C PHE A 133 -0.84 -11.43 8.40
N VAL A 134 -2.17 -11.29 8.30
CA VAL A 134 -2.99 -10.68 9.35
C VAL A 134 -2.82 -11.43 10.68
N SER A 135 -2.90 -12.77 10.65
CA SER A 135 -2.70 -13.62 11.83
C SER A 135 -1.31 -13.43 12.45
N TYR A 136 -0.26 -13.41 11.62
CA TYR A 136 1.12 -13.24 12.08
C TYR A 136 1.35 -11.90 12.76
N MET A 137 0.82 -10.82 12.17
CA MET A 137 0.98 -9.45 12.66
C MET A 137 0.16 -9.21 13.93
N SER A 138 -1.11 -9.60 13.95
CA SER A 138 -1.99 -9.42 15.11
C SER A 138 -1.48 -10.18 16.34
N LYS A 139 -0.96 -11.41 16.17
CA LYS A 139 -0.34 -12.20 17.26
C LYS A 139 0.89 -11.52 17.88
N ARG A 140 1.50 -10.58 17.17
CA ARG A 140 2.67 -9.81 17.63
C ARG A 140 2.31 -8.39 18.08
N GLY A 141 1.02 -8.13 18.29
CA GLY A 141 0.53 -6.84 18.79
C GLY A 141 0.52 -5.72 17.76
N VAL A 142 0.76 -6.00 16.47
CA VAL A 142 0.62 -5.01 15.41
C VAL A 142 -0.86 -4.79 15.14
N HIS A 143 -1.30 -3.53 15.15
CA HIS A 143 -2.68 -3.19 14.81
C HIS A 143 -2.89 -3.29 13.30
N VAL A 144 -3.74 -4.23 12.89
CA VAL A 144 -4.08 -4.49 11.49
C VAL A 144 -5.50 -4.01 11.24
N ARG A 145 -5.67 -3.07 10.31
CA ARG A 145 -6.98 -2.52 9.92
C ARG A 145 -7.58 -3.33 8.77
N GLN A 146 -8.90 -3.29 8.63
CA GLN A 146 -9.57 -3.83 7.45
C GLN A 146 -9.38 -2.88 6.25
N GLY A 147 -9.08 -3.45 5.08
CA GLY A 147 -8.94 -2.70 3.84
C GLY A 147 -10.27 -2.10 3.38
N ARG A 148 -10.21 -0.92 2.75
CA ARG A 148 -11.38 -0.20 2.19
C ARG A 148 -11.74 -0.63 0.77
N PHE A 149 -10.85 -1.36 0.09
CA PHE A 149 -10.98 -1.80 -1.29
C PHE A 149 -10.68 -3.29 -1.36
N PRO A 150 -11.32 -4.03 -2.29
CA PRO A 150 -10.78 -5.32 -2.67
C PRO A 150 -9.38 -5.13 -3.27
N MET A 151 -8.43 -5.96 -2.83
CA MET A 151 -7.06 -5.97 -3.35
C MET A 151 -7.02 -6.60 -4.73
N VAL A 152 -6.31 -6.00 -5.67
CA VAL A 152 -6.22 -6.51 -7.04
C VAL A 152 -4.93 -7.28 -7.23
N ALA A 153 -5.02 -8.50 -7.73
CA ALA A 153 -3.87 -9.30 -8.14
C ALA A 153 -4.02 -9.72 -9.60
N ILE A 154 -2.97 -9.53 -10.38
CA ILE A 154 -2.93 -9.85 -11.80
C ILE A 154 -1.88 -10.93 -12.02
N VAL A 155 -2.32 -12.08 -12.52
CA VAL A 155 -1.45 -13.20 -12.89
C VAL A 155 -1.45 -13.32 -14.39
N PHE A 156 -0.37 -12.91 -15.03
CA PHE A 156 -0.15 -13.04 -16.47
C PHE A 156 0.12 -14.49 -16.88
N PRO A 157 -0.11 -14.87 -18.15
CA PRO A 157 0.17 -16.23 -18.63
C PRO A 157 1.65 -16.60 -18.50
N ASP A 158 2.54 -15.64 -18.76
CA ASP A 158 3.98 -15.83 -18.70
C ASP A 158 4.72 -14.53 -18.35
N ARG A 159 6.03 -14.65 -18.21
CA ARG A 159 6.93 -13.54 -17.90
C ARG A 159 6.87 -12.45 -18.98
N GLY A 160 6.83 -12.80 -20.26
CA GLY A 160 6.79 -11.84 -21.36
C GLY A 160 5.58 -10.92 -21.29
N ALA A 161 4.39 -11.51 -21.13
CA ALA A 161 3.14 -10.77 -20.98
C ALA A 161 3.16 -9.80 -19.78
N MET A 162 3.74 -10.22 -18.65
CA MET A 162 3.92 -9.35 -17.49
C MET A 162 4.85 -8.15 -17.79
N TYR A 163 5.98 -8.38 -18.47
CA TYR A 163 6.90 -7.28 -18.83
C TYR A 163 6.30 -6.32 -19.85
N ASP A 164 5.47 -6.81 -20.75
CA ASP A 164 4.76 -5.93 -21.68
C ASP A 164 3.77 -5.03 -20.95
N GLU A 165 3.14 -5.52 -19.87
CA GLU A 165 2.34 -4.67 -18.99
C GLU A 165 3.19 -3.65 -18.23
N PHE A 166 4.36 -4.05 -17.70
CA PHE A 166 5.26 -3.10 -17.03
C PHE A 166 5.69 -1.96 -17.95
N LYS A 167 5.99 -2.25 -19.22
CA LYS A 167 6.31 -1.22 -20.22
C LYS A 167 5.13 -0.27 -20.44
N LYS A 168 3.91 -0.77 -20.57
CA LYS A 168 2.71 0.06 -20.74
C LYS A 168 2.49 0.99 -19.54
N GLN A 169 2.71 0.48 -18.32
CA GLN A 169 2.55 1.23 -17.08
C GLN A 169 3.79 2.04 -16.68
N LYS A 170 4.84 2.07 -17.54
CA LYS A 170 6.12 2.76 -17.29
C LYS A 170 6.77 2.36 -15.96
N ILE A 171 6.61 1.09 -15.59
CA ILE A 171 7.21 0.51 -14.38
C ILE A 171 8.62 0.06 -14.76
N ASP A 172 9.64 0.75 -14.22
CA ASP A 172 11.04 0.43 -14.49
C ASP A 172 11.58 -0.58 -13.46
N VAL A 173 11.34 -1.86 -13.75
CA VAL A 173 11.89 -2.99 -12.99
C VAL A 173 12.43 -4.03 -13.96
N SER A 174 13.57 -4.64 -13.60
CA SER A 174 14.17 -5.69 -14.42
C SER A 174 14.37 -6.96 -13.60
N ARG A 175 14.21 -8.12 -14.27
CA ARG A 175 14.51 -9.46 -13.74
C ARG A 175 13.75 -9.91 -12.47
N VAL A 176 12.60 -9.30 -12.16
CA VAL A 176 11.66 -9.74 -11.12
C VAL A 176 10.65 -10.77 -11.64
N ALA A 177 10.17 -11.66 -10.76
CA ALA A 177 9.11 -12.64 -11.04
C ALA A 177 7.69 -12.12 -10.72
N GLY A 178 7.63 -10.96 -10.05
CA GLY A 178 6.41 -10.25 -9.70
C GLY A 178 6.76 -8.95 -8.99
N ILE A 179 5.76 -8.09 -8.83
CA ILE A 179 5.85 -6.85 -8.05
C ILE A 179 4.53 -6.56 -7.35
N TYR A 180 4.62 -5.83 -6.24
CA TYR A 180 3.57 -4.96 -5.74
C TYR A 180 3.82 -3.52 -6.22
N SER A 181 2.86 -2.95 -6.93
CA SER A 181 2.89 -1.52 -7.30
C SER A 181 2.17 -0.69 -6.26
N ASN A 182 2.90 0.18 -5.55
CA ASN A 182 2.33 1.07 -4.55
C ASN A 182 1.31 2.03 -5.18
N ASN A 183 1.57 2.57 -6.38
CA ASN A 183 0.69 3.54 -7.02
C ASN A 183 -0.66 2.92 -7.38
N SER A 184 -0.69 1.77 -8.06
CA SER A 184 -1.94 1.14 -8.48
C SER A 184 -2.57 0.23 -7.42
N ASN A 185 -1.86 -0.03 -6.32
CA ASN A 185 -2.23 -1.00 -5.28
C ASN A 185 -2.41 -2.43 -5.82
N ARG A 186 -1.71 -2.79 -6.89
CA ARG A 186 -1.87 -4.09 -7.56
C ARG A 186 -0.64 -4.95 -7.38
N VAL A 187 -0.86 -6.25 -7.17
CA VAL A 187 0.18 -7.26 -7.39
C VAL A 187 0.14 -7.68 -8.85
N MET A 188 1.31 -7.78 -9.48
CA MET A 188 1.47 -8.28 -10.84
C MET A 188 2.52 -9.39 -10.84
N THR A 189 2.17 -10.55 -11.36
CA THR A 189 3.04 -11.75 -11.44
C THR A 189 2.64 -12.60 -12.65
N HIS A 190 3.21 -13.79 -12.82
CA HIS A 190 2.88 -14.66 -13.94
C HIS A 190 2.82 -16.15 -13.56
N ASP A 191 2.11 -16.94 -14.37
CA ASP A 191 2.01 -18.41 -14.26
C ASP A 191 3.00 -19.16 -15.16
N GLY A 192 4.02 -18.47 -15.70
CA GLY A 192 5.05 -19.09 -16.54
C GLY A 192 6.35 -19.42 -15.78
N GLY A 193 6.72 -20.69 -15.67
CA GLY A 193 8.03 -21.11 -15.12
C GLY A 193 7.94 -22.04 -13.91
N HIS A 194 8.96 -22.01 -13.04
CA HIS A 194 9.05 -22.93 -11.90
C HIS A 194 8.06 -22.56 -10.79
N LEU A 195 7.01 -23.36 -10.63
CA LEU A 195 5.87 -23.10 -9.75
C LEU A 195 6.26 -22.70 -8.32
N ALA A 196 7.22 -23.40 -7.70
CA ALA A 196 7.60 -23.10 -6.31
C ALA A 196 8.20 -21.69 -6.14
N SER A 197 8.94 -21.21 -7.15
CA SER A 197 9.54 -19.87 -7.14
C SER A 197 8.47 -18.79 -7.32
N ILE A 198 7.51 -19.03 -8.22
CA ILE A 198 6.37 -18.15 -8.44
C ILE A 198 5.51 -18.06 -7.17
N ILE A 199 5.23 -19.20 -6.52
CA ILE A 199 4.46 -19.22 -5.26
C ILE A 199 5.17 -18.43 -4.16
N ALA A 200 6.49 -18.55 -4.02
CA ALA A 200 7.26 -17.75 -3.06
C ALA A 200 7.15 -16.25 -3.38
N THR A 201 7.30 -15.89 -4.65
CA THR A 201 7.12 -14.50 -5.13
C THR A 201 5.71 -13.98 -4.83
N VAL A 202 4.67 -14.77 -5.10
CA VAL A 202 3.28 -14.37 -4.80
C VAL A 202 3.09 -14.10 -3.32
N ARG A 203 3.68 -14.90 -2.43
CA ARG A 203 3.62 -14.65 -0.99
C ARG A 203 4.36 -13.37 -0.59
N HIS A 204 5.52 -13.11 -1.21
CA HIS A 204 6.28 -11.89 -1.03
C HIS A 204 5.44 -10.66 -1.39
N GLU A 205 4.90 -10.62 -2.61
CA GLU A 205 4.12 -9.48 -3.09
C GLU A 205 2.78 -9.34 -2.36
N ALA A 206 2.13 -10.46 -2.01
CA ALA A 206 0.90 -10.44 -1.20
C ALA A 206 1.16 -9.92 0.22
N ALA A 207 2.35 -10.13 0.78
CA ALA A 207 2.73 -9.57 2.08
C ALA A 207 2.90 -8.05 1.99
N HIS A 208 3.54 -7.52 0.95
CA HIS A 208 3.57 -6.08 0.70
C HIS A 208 2.16 -5.51 0.58
N GLN A 209 1.35 -6.06 -0.32
CA GLN A 209 -0.01 -5.59 -0.54
C GLN A 209 -0.84 -5.61 0.75
N SER A 210 -0.74 -6.70 1.52
CA SER A 210 -1.42 -6.81 2.82
C SER A 210 -0.93 -5.75 3.80
N ALA A 211 0.38 -5.50 3.87
CA ALA A 211 0.95 -4.50 4.78
C ALA A 211 0.44 -3.09 4.48
N PHE A 212 0.42 -2.70 3.20
CA PHE A 212 -0.04 -1.38 2.77
C PHE A 212 -1.56 -1.21 2.89
N ASN A 213 -2.35 -2.27 2.70
CA ASN A 213 -3.82 -2.19 2.77
C ASN A 213 -4.38 -2.31 4.20
N THR A 214 -3.56 -2.78 5.15
CA THR A 214 -3.97 -2.95 6.55
C THR A 214 -3.36 -1.90 7.49
N GLY A 215 -2.58 -0.97 6.95
CA GLY A 215 -1.95 0.10 7.73
C GLY A 215 -0.68 -0.30 8.49
N VAL A 216 -0.12 -1.48 8.20
CA VAL A 216 1.22 -1.87 8.69
C VAL A 216 2.30 -1.04 7.99
N HIS A 217 2.08 -0.73 6.70
CA HIS A 217 2.86 0.25 5.95
C HIS A 217 1.96 1.38 5.45
N SER A 218 2.54 2.57 5.30
CA SER A 218 1.85 3.71 4.69
C SER A 218 2.14 3.76 3.20
N ARG A 219 1.11 3.89 2.36
CA ARG A 219 1.29 4.13 0.92
C ARG A 219 1.78 5.55 0.60
N LEU A 220 1.72 6.46 1.58
CA LEU A 220 2.09 7.87 1.43
C LEU A 220 3.45 8.22 2.00
N ASN A 221 3.97 7.41 2.93
CA ASN A 221 5.24 7.68 3.58
C ASN A 221 6.24 6.59 3.17
N ASP A 222 7.48 7.01 2.94
CA ASP A 222 8.56 6.09 2.71
C ASP A 222 8.83 5.24 3.95
N THR A 223 8.64 3.93 3.80
CA THR A 223 9.08 2.95 4.79
C THR A 223 10.50 2.53 4.44
N PRO A 224 11.46 2.52 5.40
CA PRO A 224 12.82 2.07 5.13
C PRO A 224 12.84 0.72 4.40
N LYS A 225 13.58 0.63 3.29
CA LYS A 225 13.58 -0.55 2.41
C LYS A 225 13.82 -1.86 3.15
N TRP A 226 14.73 -1.87 4.12
CA TRP A 226 15.03 -3.09 4.89
C TRP A 226 13.82 -3.62 5.68
N ILE A 227 12.88 -2.74 6.08
CA ILE A 227 11.64 -3.14 6.74
C ILE A 227 10.67 -3.70 5.70
N THR A 228 10.43 -2.97 4.61
CA THR A 228 9.50 -3.35 3.55
C THR A 228 9.90 -4.69 2.95
N GLU A 229 11.12 -4.79 2.41
CA GLU A 229 11.66 -6.00 1.79
C GLU A 229 11.83 -7.13 2.82
N GLY A 230 12.25 -6.80 4.05
CA GLY A 230 12.40 -7.78 5.12
C GLY A 230 11.07 -8.46 5.48
N ILE A 231 9.95 -7.72 5.43
CA ILE A 231 8.61 -8.30 5.57
C ILE A 231 8.27 -9.17 4.36
N GLY A 232 8.52 -8.72 3.13
CA GLY A 232 8.31 -9.56 1.94
C GLY A 232 9.02 -10.92 2.05
N GLN A 233 10.33 -10.88 2.35
CA GLN A 233 11.17 -12.07 2.50
C GLN A 233 10.75 -12.98 3.67
N LEU A 234 10.25 -12.40 4.77
CA LEU A 234 9.74 -13.14 5.92
C LEU A 234 8.54 -14.02 5.55
N PHE A 235 7.68 -13.60 4.62
CA PHE A 235 6.46 -14.32 4.27
C PHE A 235 6.61 -15.29 3.08
N GLU A 236 7.75 -15.30 2.39
CA GLU A 236 8.04 -16.27 1.31
C GLU A 236 7.90 -17.74 1.75
N PRO A 237 8.41 -18.17 2.93
CA PRO A 237 8.25 -19.56 3.37
C PRO A 237 6.79 -19.87 3.73
N ALA A 238 6.26 -20.96 3.17
CA ALA A 238 4.87 -21.39 3.40
C ALA A 238 4.52 -21.53 4.90
N ALA A 239 5.50 -21.92 5.70
CA ALA A 239 5.35 -22.14 7.14
C ALA A 239 5.03 -20.88 7.96
N VAL A 240 5.22 -19.69 7.39
CA VAL A 240 4.91 -18.41 8.04
C VAL A 240 3.45 -18.03 7.84
N THR A 241 2.87 -18.41 6.69
CA THR A 241 1.46 -18.12 6.36
C THR A 241 0.50 -19.23 6.79
N THR A 242 1.01 -20.42 7.15
CA THR A 242 0.21 -21.53 7.68
C THR A 242 0.14 -21.50 9.20
N SER A 243 -1.06 -21.70 9.75
CA SER A 243 -1.33 -21.66 11.20
C SER A 243 -0.82 -22.87 11.97
N THR A 244 0.04 -23.72 11.41
CA THR A 244 0.47 -24.95 12.06
C THR A 244 1.44 -24.63 13.21
N THR A 245 0.97 -24.85 14.45
CA THR A 245 1.71 -24.60 15.70
C THR A 245 3.08 -25.30 15.74
N ALA A 246 3.25 -26.39 14.99
CA ALA A 246 4.44 -27.23 14.96
C ALA A 246 5.44 -26.94 13.82
N SER A 247 5.29 -25.84 13.04
CA SER A 247 6.27 -25.58 11.98
C SER A 247 7.66 -25.31 12.57
N LEU A 248 8.62 -26.17 12.24
CA LEU A 248 9.99 -26.09 12.75
C LEU A 248 10.56 -24.71 12.41
N ARG A 249 11.33 -24.11 13.33
CA ARG A 249 11.95 -22.78 13.13
C ARG A 249 12.69 -22.66 11.79
N ARG A 250 13.32 -23.75 11.36
CA ARG A 250 14.00 -23.86 10.06
C ARG A 250 13.07 -23.65 8.86
N GLN A 251 11.82 -24.14 8.91
CA GLN A 251 10.85 -24.02 7.83
C GLN A 251 10.31 -22.59 7.66
N ARG A 252 10.48 -21.73 8.68
CA ARG A 252 10.11 -20.31 8.66
C ARG A 252 11.26 -19.41 8.18
N ALA A 253 12.44 -19.97 7.94
CA ALA A 253 13.58 -19.22 7.44
C ALA A 253 13.56 -19.17 5.90
N ASN A 254 13.91 -18.01 5.35
CA ASN A 254 14.23 -17.89 3.93
C ASN A 254 15.58 -18.57 3.65
N GLU A 255 15.57 -19.72 2.98
CA GLU A 255 16.77 -20.54 2.82
C GLU A 255 17.85 -19.87 1.97
N ASP A 256 17.45 -19.11 0.95
CA ASP A 256 18.38 -18.42 0.07
C ASP A 256 19.05 -17.25 0.76
N SER A 257 18.30 -16.45 1.52
CA SER A 257 18.87 -15.40 2.38
C SER A 257 19.81 -16.00 3.44
N LEU A 258 19.43 -17.12 4.05
CA LEU A 258 20.30 -17.83 5.00
C LEU A 258 21.59 -18.31 4.34
N ARG A 259 21.53 -18.79 3.09
CA ARG A 259 22.68 -19.21 2.30
C ARG A 259 23.60 -18.02 2.00
N VAL A 260 23.04 -16.89 1.60
CA VAL A 260 23.79 -15.64 1.37
C VAL A 260 24.47 -15.18 2.64
N LEU A 261 23.75 -15.12 3.77
CA LEU A 261 24.32 -14.72 5.06
C LEU A 261 25.47 -15.63 5.50
N LYS A 262 25.32 -16.96 5.36
CA LYS A 262 26.39 -17.91 5.67
C LYS A 262 27.62 -17.72 4.79
N LYS A 263 27.42 -17.40 3.51
CA LYS A 263 28.51 -17.14 2.56
C LYS A 263 29.20 -15.81 2.84
N SER A 264 28.44 -14.76 3.18
CA SER A 264 28.94 -13.41 3.40
C SER A 264 29.61 -13.23 4.77
N TYR A 265 29.25 -14.03 5.77
CA TYR A 265 29.77 -13.94 7.14
C TYR A 265 30.27 -15.30 7.67
N PRO A 266 31.32 -15.89 7.06
CA PRO A 266 31.88 -17.15 7.54
C PRO A 266 32.47 -16.97 8.96
N GLY A 267 32.14 -17.87 9.89
CA GLY A 267 32.72 -17.91 11.23
C GLY A 267 31.91 -17.25 12.36
N LYS A 268 30.78 -16.58 12.06
CA LYS A 268 29.82 -16.20 13.11
C LYS A 268 28.85 -17.34 13.37
N THR A 269 28.80 -17.83 14.61
CA THR A 269 27.87 -18.89 15.03
C THR A 269 26.45 -18.37 14.95
N ILE A 270 25.74 -18.66 13.85
CA ILE A 270 24.29 -18.44 13.76
C ILE A 270 23.66 -19.43 14.75
N PRO A 271 22.91 -18.99 15.78
CA PRO A 271 22.31 -19.88 16.76
C PRO A 271 21.55 -21.01 16.05
N SER A 272 21.82 -22.26 16.44
CA SER A 272 21.27 -23.41 15.72
C SER A 272 19.74 -23.33 15.70
N LEU A 273 19.16 -23.43 14.50
CA LEU A 273 17.70 -23.43 14.29
C LEU A 273 17.03 -24.74 14.75
N SER A 274 17.73 -25.56 15.54
CA SER A 274 17.38 -26.95 15.87
C SER A 274 16.63 -27.14 17.19
N LYS A 275 16.36 -26.09 17.96
CA LYS A 275 15.54 -26.22 19.17
C LYS A 275 14.09 -25.82 18.90
N PRO A 276 13.12 -26.74 19.04
CA PRO A 276 11.71 -26.37 19.12
C PRO A 276 11.49 -25.57 20.40
N SER A 277 10.77 -24.45 20.29
CA SER A 277 10.19 -23.70 21.40
C SER A 277 8.79 -24.22 21.67
#